data_AF-A0A7U6Y4B1-F1
#
_entry.id   AF-A0A7U6Y4B1-F1
#
_cell.length_a   1.000
_cell.length_b   1.000
_cell.length_c   1.000
_cell.angle_alpha   90.00
_cell.angle_beta   90.00
_cell.angle_gamma   90.00
#
_symmetry.space_group_name_H-M   'P 1'
#
loop_
_entity.id
_entity.type
_entity.pdbx_description
1 polymer ?
#
loop_
_entity_poly.entity_id
_entity_poly.type
_entity_poly.pdbx_seq_one_letter_code
_entity_poly.pdbx_strand_id
1 'polypeptide(L)'
;MTAMRKDAVSTYRRRLKKQGIVRLEVQVRKDDALLVKGVVSALSDPGRESEARALLRERFGAGKAKGLKALLASAPLEGIELERDRDFGRDVDL
;
A
#
# COMPACT_ATOMS: atom_id res chain seq x y z
N MET A 1 5.10 -39.29 -13.79
CA MET A 1 4.08 -38.28 -14.19
C MET A 1 4.07 -36.98 -13.35
N THR A 2 4.83 -36.87 -12.26
CA THR A 2 4.85 -35.68 -11.38
C THR A 2 5.87 -34.61 -11.80
N ALA A 3 7.01 -34.99 -12.38
CA ALA A 3 8.03 -34.04 -12.85
C ALA A 3 7.55 -33.17 -14.03
N MET A 4 6.90 -33.77 -15.04
CA MET A 4 6.37 -33.05 -16.21
C MET A 4 5.28 -32.03 -15.83
N ARG A 5 4.49 -32.30 -14.80
CA ARG A 5 3.52 -31.35 -14.23
C ARG A 5 4.19 -30.19 -13.50
N LYS A 6 5.28 -30.44 -12.76
CA LYS A 6 6.05 -29.38 -12.08
C LYS A 6 6.63 -28.40 -13.10
N ASP A 7 7.08 -28.89 -14.25
CA ASP A 7 7.68 -28.08 -15.30
C ASP A 7 6.65 -27.23 -16.09
N ALA A 8 5.48 -27.81 -16.35
CA ALA A 8 4.36 -27.06 -16.93
C ALA A 8 3.89 -25.92 -16.01
N VAL A 9 3.79 -26.18 -14.70
CA VAL A 9 3.39 -25.19 -13.70
C VAL A 9 4.45 -24.10 -13.53
N SER A 10 5.75 -24.45 -13.55
CA SER A 10 6.85 -23.47 -13.46
C SER A 10 6.85 -22.52 -14.67
N THR A 11 6.62 -23.06 -15.86
CA THR A 11 6.57 -22.30 -17.12
C THR A 11 5.37 -21.36 -17.15
N TYR A 12 4.19 -21.84 -16.73
CA TYR A 12 2.99 -21.01 -16.58
C TYR A 12 3.21 -19.85 -15.60
N ARG A 13 3.81 -20.12 -14.43
CA ARG A 13 4.14 -19.10 -13.43
C ARG A 13 5.11 -18.05 -13.98
N ARG A 14 6.12 -18.48 -14.74
CA ARG A 14 7.07 -17.57 -15.41
C ARG A 14 6.36 -16.66 -16.39
N ARG A 15 5.39 -17.19 -17.15
CA ARG A 15 4.56 -16.40 -18.08
C ARG A 15 3.71 -15.36 -17.36
N LEU A 16 3.02 -15.74 -16.28
CA LEU A 16 2.23 -14.81 -15.47
C LEU A 16 3.10 -13.69 -14.89
N LYS A 17 4.29 -14.00 -14.36
CA LYS A 17 5.20 -13.00 -13.82
C LYS A 17 5.67 -12.00 -14.89
N LYS A 18 5.94 -12.48 -16.12
CA LYS A 18 6.26 -11.59 -17.26
C LYS A 18 5.09 -10.68 -17.64
N GLN A 19 3.85 -11.09 -17.38
CA GLN A 19 2.65 -10.29 -17.56
C GLN A 19 2.34 -9.37 -16.37
N GLY A 20 3.24 -9.29 -15.37
CA GLY A 20 3.04 -8.49 -14.17
C GLY A 20 2.04 -9.08 -13.16
N ILE A 21 1.57 -10.30 -13.39
CA ILE A 21 0.61 -10.98 -12.50
C ILE A 21 1.37 -11.68 -11.38
N VAL A 22 1.02 -11.34 -10.15
CA VAL A 22 1.56 -11.95 -8.92
C VAL A 22 0.46 -12.76 -8.24
N ARG A 23 0.82 -13.94 -7.76
CA ARG A 23 -0.08 -14.75 -6.93
C ARG A 23 -0.01 -14.26 -5.48
N LEU A 24 -1.17 -14.00 -4.90
CA LEU A 24 -1.34 -13.67 -3.50
C LEU A 24 -2.07 -14.84 -2.81
N GLU A 25 -1.61 -15.24 -1.63
CA GLU A 25 -2.35 -16.16 -0.76
C GLU A 25 -3.01 -15.34 0.34
N VAL A 26 -4.34 -15.47 0.47
CA VAL A 26 -5.16 -14.68 1.39
C VAL A 26 -5.94 -15.61 2.31
N GLN A 27 -5.98 -15.25 3.58
CA GLN A 27 -6.86 -15.86 4.56
C GLN A 27 -7.91 -14.83 4.95
N VAL A 28 -9.18 -15.19 4.82
CA VAL A 28 -10.31 -14.31 5.10
C VAL A 28 -11.40 -15.09 5.82
N ARG A 29 -12.31 -14.37 6.48
CA ARG A 29 -13.53 -15.00 7.02
C ARG A 29 -14.36 -15.54 5.86
N LYS A 30 -15.13 -16.60 6.14
CA LYS A 30 -15.96 -17.26 5.12
C LYS A 30 -16.90 -16.27 4.42
N ASP A 31 -17.45 -15.34 5.18
CA ASP A 31 -18.42 -14.36 4.69
C ASP A 31 -17.78 -13.32 3.74
N ASP A 32 -16.48 -13.06 3.91
CA ASP A 32 -15.73 -12.09 3.09
C ASP A 32 -15.16 -12.71 1.80
N ALA A 33 -15.21 -14.04 1.65
CA ALA A 33 -14.57 -14.73 0.53
C ALA A 33 -15.14 -14.29 -0.83
N LEU A 34 -16.46 -14.11 -0.92
CA LEU A 34 -17.12 -13.63 -2.14
C LEU A 34 -16.78 -12.17 -2.44
N LEU A 35 -16.68 -11.34 -1.39
CA LEU A 35 -16.29 -9.94 -1.53
C LEU A 35 -14.88 -9.82 -2.11
N VAL A 36 -13.90 -10.52 -1.54
CA VAL A 36 -12.52 -10.50 -2.04
C VAL A 36 -12.43 -11.00 -3.48
N LYS A 37 -13.18 -12.05 -3.83
CA LYS A 37 -13.26 -12.52 -5.21
C LYS A 37 -13.80 -11.44 -6.15
N GLY A 38 -14.85 -10.73 -5.74
CA GLY A 38 -15.41 -9.59 -6.48
C GLY A 38 -14.40 -8.46 -6.70
N VAL A 39 -13.61 -8.12 -5.67
CA VAL A 39 -12.54 -7.13 -5.78
C VAL A 39 -11.50 -7.54 -6.82
N VAL A 40 -11.04 -8.79 -6.79
CA VAL A 40 -10.07 -9.30 -7.78
C VAL A 40 -10.65 -9.27 -9.20
N SER A 41 -11.94 -9.62 -9.36
CA SER A 41 -12.63 -9.54 -10.65
C SER A 41 -12.74 -8.10 -11.17
N ALA A 42 -13.09 -7.14 -10.31
CA ALA A 42 -13.16 -5.72 -10.70
C ALA A 42 -11.79 -5.16 -11.10
N LEU A 43 -10.71 -5.58 -10.44
CA LEU A 43 -9.34 -5.22 -10.80
C LEU A 43 -8.84 -5.85 -12.11
N SER A 44 -9.50 -6.90 -12.58
CA SER A 44 -9.14 -7.57 -13.84
C SER A 44 -9.99 -7.11 -15.03
N ASP A 45 -11.02 -6.30 -14.78
CA ASP A 45 -12.00 -5.83 -15.76
C ASP A 45 -11.58 -4.45 -16.29
N PRO A 46 -11.18 -4.32 -17.57
CA PRO A 46 -10.69 -3.05 -18.12
C PRO A 46 -11.68 -1.88 -17.99
N GLY A 47 -12.99 -2.16 -17.94
CA GLY A 47 -14.01 -1.12 -17.78
C GLY A 47 -14.11 -0.57 -16.36
N ARG A 48 -13.65 -1.31 -15.35
CA ARG A 48 -13.79 -0.97 -13.93
C ARG A 48 -12.47 -0.89 -13.17
N GLU A 49 -11.37 -1.34 -13.76
CA GLU A 49 -10.07 -1.47 -13.10
C GLU A 49 -9.56 -0.14 -12.53
N SER A 50 -9.70 0.96 -13.28
CA SER A 50 -9.23 2.28 -12.84
C SER A 50 -9.97 2.78 -11.61
N GLU A 51 -11.30 2.73 -11.65
CA GLU A 51 -12.19 3.12 -10.55
C GLU A 51 -11.97 2.23 -9.32
N ALA A 52 -11.92 0.91 -9.53
CA ALA A 52 -11.65 -0.05 -8.46
C ALA A 52 -10.29 0.22 -7.78
N ARG A 53 -9.24 0.51 -8.55
CA ARG A 53 -7.93 0.88 -7.98
C ARG A 53 -7.97 2.19 -7.20
N ALA A 54 -8.68 3.20 -7.69
CA ALA A 54 -8.80 4.48 -7.00
C ALA A 54 -9.47 4.30 -5.64
N LEU A 55 -10.63 3.63 -5.62
CA LEU A 55 -11.39 3.35 -4.40
C LEU A 55 -10.58 2.54 -3.38
N LEU A 56 -9.92 1.47 -3.82
CA LEU A 56 -9.12 0.64 -2.92
C LEU A 56 -7.93 1.40 -2.34
N ARG A 57 -7.26 2.26 -3.13
CA ARG A 57 -6.17 3.09 -2.63
C ARG A 57 -6.65 4.15 -1.65
N GLU A 58 -7.80 4.74 -1.90
CA GLU A 58 -8.40 5.73 -1.00
C GLU A 58 -8.76 5.11 0.36
N ARG A 59 -9.38 3.93 0.36
CA ARG A 59 -9.93 3.31 1.57
C ARG A 59 -8.93 2.42 2.31
N PHE A 60 -8.05 1.74 1.58
CA PHE A 60 -7.15 0.71 2.11
C PHE A 60 -5.69 0.88 1.68
N GLY A 61 -5.38 1.85 0.81
CA GLY A 61 -4.00 2.17 0.52
C GLY A 61 -3.30 2.50 1.82
N ALA A 62 -2.13 1.92 2.07
CA ALA A 62 -1.26 2.39 3.13
C ALA A 62 -1.03 3.88 2.83
N GLY A 63 -1.76 4.75 3.55
CA GLY A 63 -1.64 6.19 3.40
C GLY A 63 -0.16 6.45 3.47
N LYS A 64 0.40 7.03 2.39
CA LYS A 64 1.86 7.23 2.20
C LYS A 64 2.44 7.42 3.59
N ALA A 65 3.33 6.53 4.05
CA ALA A 65 3.95 6.66 5.36
C ALA A 65 4.32 8.13 5.48
N LYS A 66 3.53 8.88 6.27
CA LYS A 66 3.59 10.33 6.22
C LYS A 66 4.93 10.59 6.87
N GLY A 67 5.97 10.82 6.06
CA GLY A 67 7.26 11.20 6.58
C GLY A 67 7.03 12.34 7.56
N LEU A 68 7.90 12.51 8.56
CA LEU A 68 7.70 13.47 9.65
C LEU A 68 7.15 14.83 9.17
N LYS A 69 7.64 15.34 8.03
CA LYS A 69 7.12 16.55 7.35
C LYS A 69 5.62 16.49 7.02
N ALA A 70 5.13 15.40 6.44
CA ALA A 70 3.73 15.23 6.10
C ALA A 70 2.84 15.03 7.33
N LEU A 71 3.38 14.49 8.44
CA LEU A 71 2.68 14.45 9.72
C LEU A 71 2.55 15.86 10.31
N LEU A 72 3.66 16.59 10.38
CA LEU A 72 3.72 17.98 10.89
C LEU A 72 2.82 18.92 10.08
N ALA A 73 2.81 18.79 8.74
CA ALA A 73 1.94 19.58 7.87
C ALA A 73 0.44 19.26 8.05
N SER A 74 0.09 18.11 8.62
CA SER A 74 -1.29 17.74 8.94
C SER A 74 -1.63 17.85 10.43
N ALA A 75 -0.69 18.32 11.25
CA ALA A 75 -0.93 18.50 12.67
C ALA A 75 -1.73 19.79 12.89
N PRO A 76 -2.67 19.81 13.86
CA PRO A 76 -3.34 21.04 14.26
C PRO A 76 -2.37 21.90 15.07
N LEU A 77 -1.66 22.81 14.39
CA LEU A 77 -0.66 23.69 15.00
C LEU A 77 -1.27 24.97 15.59
N GLU A 78 -2.61 25.04 15.75
CA GLU A 78 -3.25 26.19 16.38
C GLU A 78 -2.72 26.40 17.82
N GLY A 79 -2.23 27.60 18.11
CA GLY A 79 -1.72 27.96 19.44
C GLY A 79 -0.26 27.56 19.72
N ILE A 80 0.47 27.04 18.72
CA ILE A 80 1.90 26.73 18.86
C ILE A 80 2.73 27.91 18.33
N GLU A 81 3.57 28.48 19.19
CA GLU A 81 4.50 29.55 18.81
C GLU A 81 5.75 28.96 18.15
N LEU A 82 5.85 29.13 16.83
CA LEU A 82 6.97 28.63 16.01
C LEU A 82 8.13 29.63 15.93
N GLU A 83 7.87 30.91 16.19
CA GLU A 83 8.83 32.01 16.07
C GLU A 83 9.53 32.30 17.41
N ARG A 84 10.00 31.25 18.11
CA ARG A 84 10.76 31.45 19.34
C ARG A 84 12.08 32.14 19.01
N ASP A 85 12.37 33.23 19.70
CA ASP A 85 13.65 33.92 19.61
C ASP A 85 14.81 32.95 19.85
N ARG A 86 15.87 33.09 19.04
CA ARG A 86 17.09 32.28 19.18
C ARG A 86 17.77 32.61 20.49
N ASP A 87 17.69 31.67 21.43
CA ASP A 87 18.49 31.68 22.65
C ASP A 87 19.91 31.18 22.32
N PHE A 88 20.89 32.08 22.43
CA PHE A 88 22.30 31.76 22.17
C PHE A 88 22.96 31.00 23.34
N GLY A 89 22.21 30.70 24.40
CA GLY A 89 22.70 30.00 25.57
C GLY A 89 23.50 30.92 26.50
N ARG A 90 24.07 30.33 27.55
CA ARG A 90 24.98 31.02 28.48
C ARG A 90 26.41 30.75 28.08
N ASP A 91 27.28 31.73 28.26
CA ASP A 91 28.73 31.51 28.17
C ASP A 91 29.13 30.40 29.15
N VAL A 92 29.71 29.35 28.59
CA VAL A 92 30.29 28.24 29.37
C VAL A 92 31.80 28.38 29.26
N ASP A 93 32.43 28.81 30.36
CA ASP A 93 33.89 28.75 30.47
C ASP A 93 34.29 27.27 30.60
N LEU A 94 35.15 26.80 29.69
CA LEU A 94 35.70 25.44 29.64
C LEU A 94 37.10 25.38 30.24
#